data_AF-A0A960XJL4-F1
#
_entry.id   AF-A0A960XJL4-F1
#
_cell.length_a   1.000
_cell.length_b   1.000
_cell.length_c   1.000
_cell.angle_alpha   90.00
_cell.angle_beta   90.00
_cell.angle_gamma   90.00
#
_symmetry.space_group_name_H-M   'P 1'
#
loop_
_entity.id
_entity.type
_entity.pdbx_description
1 polymer ?
#
loop_
_entity_poly.entity_id
_entity_poly.type
_entity_poly.pdbx_seq_one_letter_code
_entity_poly.pdbx_strand_id
1 'polypeptide(L)'
;DAHLEKDYLEVESMLKQMMSISTIFQGTRNVSEAISAMKGTASILELCEPHVLPPLQTCNDDELEKIKSALKEMNLNLNEFSIT
;
A
#
# COMPACT_ATOMS: atom_id res chain seq x y z
N ASP A 1 7.62 -2.03 33.87
CA ASP A 1 8.39 -1.65 32.68
C ASP A 1 7.64 -0.70 31.76
N ALA A 2 7.66 0.61 32.06
CA ALA A 2 6.97 1.61 31.22
C ALA A 2 7.58 1.76 29.81
N HIS A 3 8.86 1.38 29.64
CA HIS A 3 9.53 1.36 28.33
C HIS A 3 9.01 0.24 27.41
N LEU A 4 8.85 -0.98 27.93
CA LEU A 4 8.29 -2.10 27.17
C LEU A 4 6.85 -1.85 26.72
N GLU A 5 6.05 -1.19 27.55
CA GLU A 5 4.66 -0.86 27.23
C GLU A 5 4.57 0.17 26.09
N LYS A 6 5.47 1.16 26.09
CA LYS A 6 5.58 2.13 24.99
C LYS A 6 5.98 1.46 23.67
N ASP A 7 7.01 0.62 23.70
CA ASP A 7 7.50 -0.07 22.50
C ASP A 7 6.44 -1.02 21.92
N TYR A 8 5.68 -1.70 22.79
CA TYR A 8 4.58 -2.56 22.37
C TYR A 8 3.47 -1.77 21.66
N LEU A 9 3.05 -0.63 22.20
CA LEU A 9 2.02 0.22 21.59
C LEU A 9 2.47 0.76 20.22
N GLU A 10 3.75 1.08 20.06
CA GLU A 10 4.32 1.51 18.78
C GLU A 10 4.29 0.37 17.75
N VAL A 11 4.73 -0.83 18.13
CA VAL A 11 4.67 -2.03 17.26
C VAL A 11 3.22 -2.36 16.88
N GLU A 12 2.29 -2.30 17.82
CA GLU A 12 0.87 -2.55 17.55
C GLU A 12 0.29 -1.52 16.57
N SER A 13 0.66 -0.25 16.72
CA SER A 13 0.27 0.82 15.79
C SER A 13 0.82 0.59 14.39
N MET A 14 2.12 0.27 14.26
CA MET A 14 2.75 -0.04 12.97
C MET A 14 2.13 -1.27 12.32
N LEU A 15 1.83 -2.32 13.10
CA LEU A 15 1.17 -3.51 12.61
C LEU A 15 -0.24 -3.19 12.08
N LYS A 16 -1.03 -2.38 12.80
CA LYS A 16 -2.34 -1.93 12.33
C LYS A 16 -2.25 -1.17 11.01
N GLN A 17 -1.30 -0.26 10.87
CA GLN A 17 -1.07 0.46 9.61
C GLN A 17 -0.67 -0.48 8.47
N MET A 18 0.26 -1.39 8.72
CA MET A 18 0.69 -2.38 7.72
C MET A 18 -0.47 -3.28 7.28
N MET A 19 -1.30 -3.72 8.23
CA MET A 19 -2.49 -4.54 7.93
C MET A 19 -3.55 -3.74 7.16
N SER A 20 -3.74 -2.45 7.46
CA SER A 20 -4.62 -1.59 6.65
C SER A 20 -4.12 -1.47 5.22
N ILE A 21 -2.82 -1.22 5.02
CA ILE A 21 -2.22 -1.15 3.68
C ILE A 21 -2.37 -2.49 2.94
N SER A 22 -2.15 -3.62 3.61
CA SER A 22 -2.23 -4.93 2.97
C SER A 22 -3.63 -5.24 2.41
N THR A 23 -4.68 -4.63 2.95
CA THR A 23 -6.05 -4.79 2.42
C THR A 23 -6.20 -4.30 0.97
N ILE A 24 -5.39 -3.34 0.53
CA ILE A 24 -5.36 -2.84 -0.86
C ILE A 24 -4.96 -3.98 -1.82
N PHE A 25 -4.08 -4.87 -1.37
CA PHE A 25 -3.48 -5.92 -2.18
C PHE A 25 -4.11 -7.30 -1.98
N GLN A 26 -4.54 -7.62 -0.76
CA GLN A 26 -4.87 -8.99 -0.36
C GLN A 26 -6.38 -9.28 -0.22
N GLY A 27 -7.25 -8.27 -0.30
CA GLY A 27 -8.67 -8.42 0.01
C GLY A 27 -9.42 -9.42 -0.90
N THR A 28 -9.66 -9.03 -2.15
CA THR A 28 -10.41 -9.83 -3.13
C THR A 28 -9.57 -10.28 -4.31
N ARG A 29 -8.29 -9.92 -4.30
CA ARG A 29 -7.36 -10.10 -5.42
C ARG A 29 -6.69 -11.47 -5.33
N ASN A 30 -6.53 -12.13 -6.47
CA ASN A 30 -5.60 -13.25 -6.58
C ASN A 30 -4.14 -12.73 -6.54
N VAL A 31 -3.16 -13.63 -6.47
CA VAL A 31 -1.74 -13.25 -6.33
C VAL A 31 -1.27 -12.35 -7.49
N SER A 32 -1.69 -12.63 -8.72
CA SER A 32 -1.31 -11.81 -9.88
C SER A 32 -1.88 -10.40 -9.76
N GLU A 33 -3.16 -10.29 -9.41
CA GLU A 33 -3.86 -9.01 -9.21
C GLU A 33 -3.28 -8.22 -8.03
N ALA A 34 -2.84 -8.91 -6.97
CA ALA A 34 -2.19 -8.31 -5.82
C ALA A 34 -0.85 -7.68 -6.20
N ILE A 35 -0.04 -8.37 -7.02
CA ILE A 35 1.25 -7.84 -7.50
C ILE A 35 1.02 -6.63 -8.41
N SER A 36 0.04 -6.69 -9.32
CA SER A 36 -0.34 -5.54 -10.14
C SER A 36 -0.82 -4.36 -9.31
N ALA A 37 -1.62 -4.61 -8.26
CA ALA A 37 -2.06 -3.58 -7.31
C ALA A 37 -0.90 -2.94 -6.56
N MET A 38 0.08 -3.74 -6.13
CA MET A 38 1.30 -3.25 -5.49
C MET A 38 2.07 -2.34 -6.45
N LYS A 39 2.19 -2.73 -7.72
CA LYS A 39 2.84 -1.90 -8.74
C LYS A 39 2.09 -0.59 -9.00
N GLY A 40 0.76 -0.65 -9.12
CA GLY A 40 -0.10 0.52 -9.26
C GLY A 40 0.00 1.46 -8.05
N THR A 41 0.04 0.90 -6.85
CA THR A 41 0.24 1.67 -5.60
C THR A 41 1.60 2.35 -5.58
N ALA A 42 2.68 1.62 -5.87
CA ALA A 42 4.02 2.20 -5.96
C ALA A 42 4.10 3.31 -7.03
N SER A 43 3.31 3.20 -8.12
CA SER A 43 3.23 4.25 -9.13
C SER A 43 2.45 5.48 -8.68
N ILE A 44 1.34 5.31 -7.96
CA ILE A 44 0.60 6.42 -7.33
C ILE A 44 1.46 7.15 -6.30
N LEU A 45 2.37 6.42 -5.64
CA LEU A 45 3.37 6.95 -4.71
C LEU A 45 4.62 7.52 -5.41
N GLU A 46 4.63 7.60 -6.75
CA GLU A 46 5.75 8.11 -7.55
C GLU A 46 7.08 7.34 -7.38
N LEU A 47 7.03 6.09 -6.90
CA LEU A 47 8.21 5.25 -6.68
C LEU A 47 8.65 4.48 -7.94
N CYS A 48 7.74 4.24 -8.88
CA CYS A 48 8.04 3.57 -10.14
C CYS A 48 6.93 3.73 -11.20
N GLU A 49 7.20 3.36 -12.45
CA GLU A 49 6.18 3.26 -13.50
C GLU A 49 5.15 2.14 -13.21
N PRO A 50 3.88 2.28 -13.63
CA PRO A 50 2.80 1.32 -13.32
C PRO A 50 2.88 0.02 -14.13
N HIS A 51 3.74 -0.03 -15.15
CA HIS A 51 3.83 -1.15 -16.07
C HIS A 51 4.38 -2.42 -15.42
N VAL A 52 3.75 -3.55 -15.75
CA VAL A 52 4.18 -4.90 -15.39
C VAL A 52 4.49 -5.72 -16.64
N LEU A 53 5.34 -6.75 -16.50
CA LEU A 53 5.64 -7.67 -17.59
C LEU A 53 4.59 -8.80 -17.66
N PRO A 54 4.29 -9.34 -18.86
CA PRO A 54 3.47 -10.54 -18.98
C PRO A 54 4.02 -11.70 -18.13
N PRO A 55 3.15 -12.54 -17.52
CA PRO A 55 1.70 -12.64 -17.72
C PRO A 55 0.86 -11.68 -16.88
N LEU A 56 1.49 -10.82 -16.06
CA LEU A 56 0.77 -9.85 -15.24
C LEU A 56 0.10 -8.79 -16.12
N GLN A 57 -1.05 -8.28 -15.66
CA GLN A 57 -1.77 -7.20 -16.33
C GLN A 57 -1.63 -5.91 -15.54
N THR A 58 -1.27 -4.82 -16.21
CA THR A 58 -1.24 -3.49 -15.61
C THR A 58 -2.64 -3.11 -15.12
N CYS A 59 -2.73 -2.51 -13.93
CA CYS A 59 -3.99 -1.96 -13.43
C CYS A 59 -4.54 -0.92 -14.41
N ASN A 60 -5.84 -0.96 -14.66
CA ASN A 60 -6.50 0.07 -15.46
C ASN A 60 -6.77 1.33 -14.61
N ASP A 61 -7.21 2.41 -15.26
CA ASP A 61 -7.43 3.70 -14.60
C ASP A 61 -8.44 3.62 -13.45
N ASP A 62 -9.50 2.82 -13.62
CA ASP A 62 -10.52 2.60 -12.57
C ASP A 62 -9.94 1.91 -11.33
N GLU A 63 -9.06 0.92 -11.52
CA GLU A 63 -8.34 0.26 -10.44
C GLU A 63 -7.41 1.22 -9.72
N LEU A 64 -6.67 2.03 -10.47
CA LEU A 64 -5.75 3.02 -9.92
C LEU A 64 -6.48 4.07 -9.09
N GLU A 65 -7.63 4.57 -9.55
CA GLU A 65 -8.43 5.53 -8.78
C GLU A 65 -9.04 4.92 -7.51
N LYS A 66 -9.42 3.63 -7.52
CA LYS A 66 -9.84 2.91 -6.31
C LYS A 66 -8.70 2.79 -5.30
N ILE A 67 -7.51 2.39 -5.77
CA ILE A 67 -6.30 2.29 -4.93
C ILE A 67 -5.96 3.66 -4.32
N LYS A 68 -5.97 4.72 -5.13
CA LYS A 68 -5.71 6.09 -4.71
C LYS A 68 -6.71 6.58 -3.67
N SER A 69 -7.98 6.24 -3.83
CA SER A 69 -9.03 6.55 -2.84
C SER A 69 -8.78 5.82 -1.52
N ALA A 70 -8.45 4.53 -1.56
CA ALA A 70 -8.12 3.76 -0.37
C ALA A 70 -6.88 4.30 0.36
N LEU A 71 -5.82 4.69 -0.37
CA LEU A 71 -4.63 5.31 0.22
C LEU A 71 -4.94 6.64 0.92
N LYS A 72 -5.82 7.46 0.34
CA LYS A 72 -6.27 8.72 0.96
C LYS A 72 -7.05 8.48 2.24
N GLU A 73 -7.93 7.48 2.27
CA GLU A 73 -8.70 7.11 3.47
C GLU A 73 -7.81 6.65 4.62
N MET A 74 -6.70 5.97 4.31
CA MET A 74 -5.70 5.54 5.31
C MET A 74 -4.85 6.68 5.84
N ASN A 75 -5.04 7.92 5.34
CA ASN A 75 -4.30 9.11 5.72
C ASN A 75 -2.77 8.89 5.68
N LEU A 76 -2.32 8.03 4.76
CA LEU A 76 -0.90 7.81 4.53
C LEU A 76 -0.34 9.10 3.96
N ASN A 77 0.40 9.82 4.79
CA ASN A 77 0.94 11.11 4.46
C ASN A 77 2.04 10.90 3.39
N LEU A 78 1.69 11.14 2.13
CA LEU A 78 2.55 10.94 0.95
C LEU A 78 3.90 11.69 1.06
N ASN A 79 3.95 12.72 1.90
CA ASN A 79 5.14 13.54 2.14
C ASN A 79 6.17 12.88 3.06
N GLU A 80 5.81 11.85 3.84
CA GLU A 80 6.76 11.16 4.73
C GLU A 80 7.59 10.08 4.04
N PHE A 81 7.22 9.68 2.82
CA PHE A 81 7.91 8.66 2.03
C PHE A 81 8.81 9.23 0.94
N SER A 82 9.07 10.55 0.93
CA SER A 82 10.10 11.15 0.08
C SER A 82 11.47 10.59 0.46
N ILE A 83 11.91 9.57 -0.28
CA ILE A 83 13.31 9.18 -0.32
C ILE A 83 14.00 10.20 -1.21
N THR A 84 14.39 11.34 -0.62
CA THR A 84 15.45 12.20 -1.17
C THR A 84 16.79 11.49 -1.18
#